data_AF-A0A942ATI8-F1
#
_entry.id   AF-A0A942ATI8-F1
#
_cell.length_a   1.000
_cell.length_b   1.000
_cell.length_c   1.000
_cell.angle_alpha   90.00
_cell.angle_beta   90.00
_cell.angle_gamma   90.00
#
_symmetry.space_group_name_H-M   'P 1'
#
loop_
_entity.id
_entity.type
_entity.pdbx_description
1 polymer ?
#
loop_
_entity_poly.entity_id
_entity_poly.type
_entity_poly.pdbx_seq_one_letter_code
_entity_poly.pdbx_strand_id
1 'polypeptide(L)'
;MYQQHLKDEKSTSLTDFLLVIVFLLLAIFMRQIVDFCASLPAPWRSISQLVLFAVFVGICLFIYKRRICAFRYTVIFQPAPEGQLDKFGNQLVWPWPIGTVLFERMVGGKGKIAQEIAPSELVALVKPDAVGLFSSKAMLKKPGFFNTERLTRFSSKTASMLVFERGGKIGYILFHPDETLTGHIEVLLAAKREAKAEAEAGDAGAGQADA
;
A
#
# COMPACT_ATOMS: atom_id res chain seq x y z
N MET A 1 -5.70 12.41 14.20
CA MET A 1 -5.57 11.46 13.08
C MET A 1 -4.87 12.15 11.92
N TYR A 2 -3.88 11.50 11.30
CA TYR A 2 -3.21 12.02 10.11
C TYR A 2 -3.59 11.14 8.92
N GLN A 3 -3.97 11.75 7.81
CA GLN A 3 -4.42 11.05 6.62
C GLN A 3 -3.67 11.56 5.40
N GLN A 4 -2.84 10.68 4.83
CA GLN A 4 -2.18 10.92 3.56
C GLN A 4 -3.04 10.36 2.44
N HIS A 5 -3.42 11.23 1.51
CA HIS A 5 -3.95 10.78 0.23
C HIS A 5 -2.79 10.74 -0.76
N LEU A 6 -2.51 9.56 -1.33
CA LEU A 6 -1.48 9.44 -2.36
C LEU A 6 -2.00 10.14 -3.63
N LYS A 7 -1.73 11.44 -3.73
CA LYS A 7 -2.08 12.28 -4.90
C LYS A 7 -1.13 11.99 -6.04
N ASP A 8 -1.64 12.18 -7.25
CA ASP A 8 -0.89 12.05 -8.49
C ASP A 8 0.23 13.11 -8.50
N GLU A 9 1.48 12.67 -8.40
CA GLU A 9 2.67 13.51 -8.60
C GLU A 9 2.73 14.00 -10.05
N LYS A 10 3.18 15.24 -10.30
CA LYS A 10 3.31 15.92 -11.62
C LYS A 10 3.74 15.06 -12.83
N SER A 11 4.46 13.96 -12.61
CA SER A 11 4.80 12.92 -13.61
C SER A 11 3.58 12.29 -14.33
N THR A 12 2.41 12.30 -13.71
CA THR A 12 1.19 11.71 -14.27
C THR A 12 0.67 12.45 -15.49
N SER A 13 0.88 13.77 -15.62
CA SER A 13 0.37 14.54 -16.76
C SER A 13 0.93 14.07 -18.10
N LEU A 14 2.25 13.88 -18.20
CA LEU A 14 2.89 13.45 -19.46
C LEU A 14 2.51 12.00 -19.81
N THR A 15 2.44 11.12 -18.80
CA THR A 15 2.06 9.72 -19.01
C THR A 15 0.58 9.60 -19.40
N ASP A 16 -0.31 10.45 -18.85
CA ASP A 16 -1.71 10.55 -19.27
C ASP A 16 -1.84 11.06 -20.69
N PHE A 17 -1.10 12.11 -21.02
CA PHE A 17 -1.09 12.67 -22.37
C PHE A 17 -0.61 11.64 -23.40
N LEU A 18 0.48 10.93 -23.11
CA LEU A 18 0.96 9.82 -23.95
C LEU A 18 -0.10 8.72 -24.09
N LEU A 19 -0.76 8.35 -22.98
CA LEU A 19 -1.82 7.33 -23.00
C LEU A 19 -2.99 7.76 -23.90
N VAL A 20 -3.41 9.03 -23.83
CA VAL A 20 -4.44 9.61 -24.69
C VAL A 20 -4.02 9.55 -26.16
N ILE A 21 -2.78 9.92 -26.49
CA ILE A 21 -2.25 9.79 -27.85
C ILE A 21 -2.28 8.34 -28.32
N VAL A 22 -1.83 7.40 -27.50
CA VAL A 22 -1.84 5.97 -27.83
C VAL A 22 -3.27 5.46 -28.06
N PHE A 23 -4.23 5.88 -27.25
CA PHE A 23 -5.66 5.55 -27.46
C PHE A 23 -6.21 6.14 -28.75
N LEU A 24 -5.86 7.39 -29.07
CA LEU A 24 -6.31 8.04 -30.29
C LEU A 24 -5.74 7.33 -31.52
N LEU A 25 -4.45 7.01 -31.50
CA LEU A 25 -3.81 6.21 -32.55
C LEU A 25 -4.46 4.83 -32.66
N LEU A 26 -4.68 4.13 -31.54
CA LEU A 26 -5.39 2.85 -31.53
C LEU A 26 -6.78 2.97 -32.15
N ALA A 27 -7.54 4.03 -31.85
CA ALA A 27 -8.87 4.24 -32.41
C ALA A 27 -8.84 4.51 -33.91
N ILE A 28 -7.92 5.36 -34.39
CA ILE A 28 -7.76 5.68 -35.81
C ILE A 28 -7.30 4.44 -36.60
N PHE A 29 -6.33 3.71 -36.07
CA PHE A 29 -5.70 2.57 -36.74
C PHE A 29 -6.37 1.22 -36.42
N MET A 30 -7.42 1.18 -35.59
CA MET A 30 -8.04 -0.07 -35.12
C MET A 30 -8.42 -0.99 -36.28
N ARG A 31 -9.05 -0.40 -37.30
CA ARG A 31 -9.49 -1.13 -38.49
C ARG A 31 -8.30 -1.72 -39.26
N GLN A 32 -7.26 -0.93 -39.50
CA GLN A 32 -6.05 -1.39 -40.19
C GLN A 32 -5.31 -2.48 -39.42
N ILE A 33 -5.25 -2.39 -38.09
CA ILE A 33 -4.61 -3.38 -37.22
C ILE A 33 -5.37 -4.72 -37.28
N VAL A 34 -6.71 -4.67 -37.20
CA VAL A 34 -7.55 -5.86 -37.29
C VAL A 34 -7.48 -6.50 -38.68
N ASP A 35 -7.55 -5.69 -39.74
CA ASP A 35 -7.47 -6.14 -41.13
C ASP A 35 -6.10 -6.78 -41.42
N PHE A 36 -5.01 -6.21 -40.90
CA PHE A 36 -3.67 -6.80 -40.97
C PHE A 36 -3.58 -8.14 -40.22
N CYS A 37 -4.12 -8.22 -39.00
CA CYS A 37 -4.16 -9.48 -38.26
C CYS A 37 -4.99 -10.56 -38.96
N ALA A 38 -6.04 -10.15 -39.70
CA ALA A 38 -6.91 -11.05 -40.44
C ALA A 38 -6.32 -11.54 -41.77
N SER A 39 -5.39 -10.78 -42.37
CA SER A 39 -4.73 -11.13 -43.62
C SER A 39 -3.55 -12.09 -43.45
N LEU A 40 -3.12 -12.34 -42.20
CA LEU A 40 -2.08 -13.32 -41.91
C LEU A 40 -2.56 -14.75 -42.23
N PRO A 41 -1.68 -15.62 -42.76
CA PRO A 41 -2.02 -17.03 -42.99
C PRO A 41 -2.21 -17.76 -41.66
N ALA A 42 -2.96 -18.87 -41.67
CA ALA A 42 -3.02 -19.78 -40.53
C ALA A 42 -1.62 -20.38 -40.28
N PRO A 43 -1.15 -20.52 -39.02
CA PRO A 43 -1.83 -20.28 -37.75
C PRO A 43 -1.64 -18.85 -37.19
N TRP A 44 -0.88 -18.00 -37.88
CA TRP A 44 -0.50 -16.67 -37.39
C TRP A 44 -1.68 -15.74 -37.15
N ARG A 45 -2.75 -15.88 -37.93
CA ARG A 45 -4.02 -15.16 -37.72
C ARG A 45 -4.61 -15.36 -36.32
N SER A 46 -4.67 -16.59 -35.83
CA SER A 46 -5.25 -16.90 -34.53
C SER A 46 -4.33 -16.42 -33.39
N ILE A 47 -3.02 -16.56 -33.58
CA ILE A 47 -2.01 -16.11 -32.61
C ILE A 47 -2.05 -14.58 -32.49
N SER A 48 -2.07 -13.85 -33.61
CA SER A 48 -2.07 -12.39 -33.61
C SER A 48 -3.34 -11.82 -32.97
N GLN A 49 -4.49 -12.44 -33.18
CA GLN A 49 -5.75 -12.05 -32.52
C GLN A 49 -5.70 -12.26 -31.00
N LEU A 50 -5.13 -13.38 -30.53
CA LEU A 50 -4.98 -13.65 -29.11
C LEU A 50 -4.00 -12.67 -28.45
N VAL A 51 -2.88 -12.37 -29.12
CA VAL A 51 -1.92 -11.36 -28.66
C VAL A 51 -2.57 -9.98 -28.58
N LEU A 52 -3.35 -9.59 -29.58
CA LEU A 52 -4.07 -8.30 -29.57
C LEU A 52 -5.03 -8.20 -28.38
N PHE A 53 -5.78 -9.27 -28.11
CA PHE A 53 -6.68 -9.33 -26.96
C PHE A 53 -5.91 -9.23 -25.63
N ALA A 54 -4.81 -9.98 -25.50
CA ALA A 54 -3.97 -9.94 -24.31
C ALA A 54 -3.36 -8.55 -24.06
N VAL A 55 -2.93 -7.86 -25.13
CA VAL A 55 -2.43 -6.49 -25.07
C VAL A 55 -3.53 -5.54 -24.61
N PHE A 56 -4.75 -5.65 -25.17
CA PHE A 56 -5.89 -4.83 -24.77
C PHE A 56 -6.23 -5.01 -23.29
N VAL A 57 -6.36 -6.26 -22.82
CA VAL A 57 -6.58 -6.58 -21.41
C VAL A 57 -5.44 -6.03 -20.54
N GLY A 58 -4.20 -6.16 -20.99
CA GLY A 58 -3.02 -5.62 -20.31
C GLY A 58 -3.08 -4.10 -20.15
N ILE A 59 -3.48 -3.36 -21.19
CA ILE A 59 -3.67 -1.90 -21.15
C ILE A 59 -4.79 -1.53 -20.18
N CYS A 60 -5.94 -2.22 -20.24
CA CYS A 60 -7.05 -1.98 -19.31
C CYS A 60 -6.62 -2.20 -17.85
N LEU A 61 -5.93 -3.30 -17.56
CA LEU A 61 -5.41 -3.60 -16.23
C LEU A 61 -4.36 -2.59 -15.77
N PHE A 62 -3.50 -2.14 -16.68
CA PHE A 62 -2.49 -1.12 -16.41
C PHE A 62 -3.15 0.20 -15.98
N ILE A 63 -4.14 0.67 -16.73
CA ILE A 63 -4.90 1.89 -16.43
C ILE A 63 -5.65 1.73 -15.12
N TYR A 64 -6.35 0.62 -14.94
CA TYR A 64 -7.07 0.34 -13.70
C TYR A 64 -6.15 0.44 -12.47
N LYS A 65 -4.99 -0.24 -12.53
CA LYS A 65 -4.05 -0.30 -11.42
C LYS A 65 -3.32 1.01 -11.14
N ARG A 66 -2.97 1.78 -12.19
CA ARG A 66 -2.22 3.04 -12.02
C ARG A 66 -3.08 4.28 -11.84
N ARG A 67 -4.27 4.32 -12.44
CA ARG A 67 -5.09 5.54 -12.51
C ARG A 67 -6.33 5.47 -11.64
N ILE A 68 -7.01 4.33 -11.62
CA ILE A 68 -8.30 4.21 -10.94
C ILE A 68 -8.12 3.81 -9.47
N CYS A 69 -7.13 2.97 -9.16
CA CYS A 69 -6.80 2.62 -7.79
C CYS A 69 -5.99 3.73 -7.12
N ALA A 70 -6.61 4.53 -6.27
CA ALA A 70 -5.87 5.40 -5.35
C ALA A 70 -5.64 4.68 -4.01
N PHE A 71 -4.63 5.14 -3.27
CA PHE A 71 -4.37 4.62 -1.93
C PHE A 71 -4.41 5.78 -0.95
N ARG A 72 -4.99 5.49 0.20
CA ARG A 72 -5.07 6.40 1.33
C ARG A 72 -4.49 5.69 2.54
N TYR A 73 -3.59 6.37 3.23
CA TYR A 73 -2.94 5.86 4.42
C TYR A 73 -3.32 6.75 5.59
N THR A 74 -3.70 6.13 6.70
CA THR A 74 -4.17 6.86 7.87
C THR A 74 -3.46 6.33 9.10
N VAL A 75 -2.97 7.24 9.94
CA VAL A 75 -2.42 6.92 11.26
C VAL A 75 -3.22 7.65 12.33
N ILE A 76 -3.67 6.90 13.32
CA ILE A 76 -4.41 7.45 14.45
C ILE A 76 -3.40 7.75 15.55
N PHE A 77 -2.96 9.00 15.63
CA PHE A 77 -1.92 9.41 16.60
C PHE A 77 -2.45 10.26 17.76
N GLN A 78 -3.73 10.65 17.72
CA GLN A 78 -4.37 11.49 18.72
C GLN A 78 -5.76 10.93 19.06
N PRO A 79 -6.25 11.13 20.29
CA PRO A 79 -7.62 10.83 20.65
C PRO A 79 -8.60 11.63 19.77
N ALA A 80 -9.86 11.21 19.77
CA ALA A 80 -10.88 12.00 19.10
C ALA A 80 -11.03 13.35 19.81
N PRO A 81 -11.20 14.46 19.07
CA PRO A 81 -11.33 15.79 19.67
C PRO A 81 -12.49 15.82 20.66
N GLU A 82 -12.20 16.13 21.93
CA GLU A 82 -13.23 16.30 22.95
C GLU A 82 -14.18 17.46 22.56
N GLY A 83 -15.49 17.24 22.69
CA GLY A 83 -16.51 18.23 22.39
C GLY A 83 -16.94 18.35 20.91
N GLN A 84 -16.29 17.65 19.98
CA GLN A 84 -16.85 17.50 18.62
C GLN A 84 -17.95 16.45 18.63
N LEU A 85 -19.12 16.84 18.13
CA LEU A 85 -20.25 15.94 17.94
C LEU A 85 -20.25 15.33 16.53
N ASP A 86 -20.64 14.07 16.43
CA ASP A 86 -20.90 13.40 15.17
C ASP A 86 -22.21 13.91 14.53
N LYS A 87 -22.57 13.34 13.37
CA LYS A 87 -23.81 13.70 12.65
C LYS A 87 -25.09 13.36 13.43
N PHE A 88 -24.99 12.64 14.54
CA PHE A 88 -26.09 12.19 15.38
C PHE A 88 -26.08 12.88 16.76
N GLY A 89 -25.18 13.84 16.99
CA GLY A 89 -25.09 14.57 18.25
C GLY A 89 -24.34 13.84 19.37
N ASN A 90 -23.64 12.75 19.07
CA ASN A 90 -22.81 12.03 20.03
C ASN A 90 -21.36 12.53 20.00
N GLN A 91 -20.63 12.38 21.10
CA GLN A 91 -19.19 12.66 21.12
C GLN A 91 -18.49 11.84 20.02
N LEU A 92 -17.73 12.52 19.17
CA LEU A 92 -16.93 11.89 18.13
C LEU A 92 -15.90 10.99 18.80
N VAL A 93 -15.91 9.71 18.45
CA VAL A 93 -14.94 8.71 18.89
C VAL A 93 -14.37 8.03 17.65
N TRP A 94 -13.04 7.87 17.61
CA TRP A 94 -12.43 7.06 16.56
C TRP A 94 -12.75 5.58 16.82
N PRO A 95 -13.22 4.81 15.82
CA PRO A 95 -13.56 3.41 16.04
C PRO A 95 -12.34 2.51 16.22
N TRP A 96 -11.13 3.05 16.07
CA TRP A 96 -9.86 2.35 16.20
C TRP A 96 -9.00 2.98 17.30
N PRO A 97 -8.16 2.17 17.98
CA PRO A 97 -7.29 2.67 19.03
C PRO A 97 -6.17 3.57 18.48
N ILE A 98 -5.62 4.41 19.36
CA ILE A 98 -4.43 5.21 19.08
C ILE A 98 -3.26 4.28 18.77
N GLY A 99 -2.55 4.59 17.68
CA GLY A 99 -1.45 3.82 17.11
C GLY A 99 -1.86 2.96 15.92
N THR A 100 -3.14 2.89 15.59
CA THR A 100 -3.61 2.08 14.45
C THR A 100 -3.17 2.71 13.13
N VAL A 101 -2.66 1.87 12.23
CA VAL A 101 -2.32 2.24 10.84
C VAL A 101 -3.32 1.58 9.90
N LEU A 102 -4.02 2.39 9.11
CA LEU A 102 -5.01 1.94 8.15
C LEU A 102 -4.51 2.17 6.73
N PHE A 103 -4.72 1.17 5.89
CA PHE A 103 -4.46 1.23 4.47
C PHE A 103 -5.76 1.02 3.72
N GLU A 104 -6.15 2.02 2.96
CA GLU A 104 -7.37 1.99 2.18
C GLU A 104 -7.05 1.99 0.70
N ARG A 105 -7.70 1.08 -0.02
CA ARG A 105 -7.74 1.08 -1.47
C ARG A 105 -8.98 1.83 -1.92
N MET A 106 -8.77 2.93 -2.62
CA MET A 106 -9.81 3.76 -3.19
C MET A 106 -10.04 3.36 -4.64
N VAL A 107 -11.30 3.15 -5.03
CA VAL A 107 -11.71 2.94 -6.42
C VAL A 107 -12.87 3.89 -6.70
N GLY A 108 -12.66 4.85 -7.62
CA GLY A 108 -13.70 5.83 -7.97
C GLY A 108 -14.21 6.64 -6.76
N GLY A 109 -13.32 7.02 -5.84
CA GLY A 109 -13.67 7.80 -4.64
C GLY A 109 -14.29 7.00 -3.49
N LYS A 110 -14.62 5.72 -3.68
CA LYS A 110 -15.05 4.82 -2.61
C LYS A 110 -13.85 4.09 -2.02
N GLY A 111 -13.63 4.25 -0.72
CA GLY A 111 -12.57 3.57 0.02
C GLY A 111 -13.02 2.25 0.59
N LYS A 112 -12.20 1.20 0.39
CA LYS A 112 -12.28 -0.04 1.14
C LYS A 112 -11.01 -0.19 1.94
N ILE A 113 -11.13 -0.46 3.24
CA ILE A 113 -9.98 -0.84 4.09
C ILE A 113 -9.42 -2.13 3.52
N ALA A 114 -8.20 -2.04 3.00
CA ALA A 114 -7.45 -3.18 2.49
C ALA A 114 -6.74 -3.88 3.63
N GLN A 115 -6.12 -3.10 4.52
CA GLN A 115 -5.42 -3.64 5.68
C GLN A 115 -5.52 -2.66 6.86
N GLU A 116 -5.79 -3.23 8.03
CA GLU A 116 -5.74 -2.57 9.32
C GLU A 116 -4.62 -3.22 10.12
N ILE A 117 -3.75 -2.40 10.72
CA ILE A 117 -2.68 -2.85 11.61
C ILE A 117 -2.88 -2.19 12.97
N ALA A 118 -3.12 -3.01 13.98
CA ALA A 118 -3.29 -2.55 15.34
C ALA A 118 -1.94 -2.10 15.94
N PRO A 119 -1.94 -1.24 16.98
CA PRO A 119 -0.71 -0.75 17.60
C PRO A 119 0.19 -1.88 18.12
N SER A 120 -0.43 -2.92 18.70
CA SER A 120 0.26 -4.11 19.22
C SER A 120 0.91 -4.96 18.11
N GLU A 121 0.44 -4.84 16.87
CA GLU A 121 0.96 -5.61 15.72
C GLU A 121 2.13 -4.92 15.03
N LEU A 122 2.35 -3.61 15.26
CA LEU A 122 3.43 -2.86 14.60
C LEU A 122 4.82 -3.32 15.04
N VAL A 123 5.69 -3.69 14.09
CA VAL A 123 7.04 -4.18 14.41
C VAL A 123 8.11 -3.18 13.99
N ALA A 124 8.11 -2.77 12.73
CA ALA A 124 9.14 -1.90 12.20
C ALA A 124 8.68 -1.15 10.94
N LEU A 125 9.26 0.03 10.71
CA LEU A 125 9.20 0.75 9.46
C LEU A 125 10.59 0.77 8.82
N VAL A 126 10.67 0.29 7.58
CA VAL A 126 11.92 0.22 6.81
C VAL A 126 11.85 1.21 5.66
N LYS A 127 12.84 2.12 5.62
CA LYS A 127 12.98 3.14 4.56
C LYS A 127 13.41 2.52 3.23
N PRO A 128 13.07 3.12 2.07
CA PRO A 128 13.28 2.53 0.74
C PRO A 128 14.71 2.04 0.48
N ASP A 129 15.71 2.82 0.90
CA ASP A 129 17.13 2.49 0.68
C ASP A 129 17.54 1.23 1.48
N ALA A 130 16.94 1.04 2.66
CA ALA A 130 17.15 -0.13 3.49
C ALA A 130 16.28 -1.31 3.05
N VAL A 131 15.17 -1.09 2.34
CA VAL A 131 14.35 -2.19 1.78
C VAL A 131 15.18 -3.05 0.83
N GLY A 132 16.16 -2.46 0.11
CA GLY A 132 17.13 -3.18 -0.71
C GLY A 132 17.93 -4.25 0.06
N LEU A 133 18.28 -3.97 1.33
CA LEU A 133 19.01 -4.89 2.22
C LEU A 133 18.13 -6.04 2.70
N PHE A 134 16.83 -5.78 2.93
CA PHE A 134 15.83 -6.83 3.15
C PHE A 134 15.45 -7.56 1.85
N SER A 135 15.70 -6.94 0.70
CA SER A 135 15.39 -7.40 -0.66
C SER A 135 16.54 -8.16 -1.33
N SER A 136 17.42 -8.83 -0.56
CA SER A 136 17.98 -10.06 -1.12
C SER A 136 16.78 -10.99 -1.36
N LYS A 137 16.59 -11.48 -2.58
CA LYS A 137 15.51 -12.43 -2.94
C LYS A 137 15.38 -13.63 -1.97
N ALA A 138 16.40 -13.87 -1.14
CA ALA A 138 16.45 -14.90 -0.11
C ALA A 138 15.72 -14.54 1.21
N MET A 139 15.65 -13.27 1.63
CA MET A 139 15.10 -12.91 2.95
C MET A 139 13.58 -12.68 2.91
N LEU A 140 13.05 -12.08 1.83
CA LEU A 140 11.60 -11.91 1.59
C LEU A 140 10.90 -13.21 1.14
N LYS A 141 11.65 -14.24 0.75
CA LYS A 141 11.17 -15.61 0.49
C LYS A 141 11.43 -16.57 1.64
N LYS A 142 11.76 -16.09 2.85
CA LYS A 142 11.75 -16.98 4.02
C LYS A 142 10.30 -17.46 4.26
N PRO A 143 10.08 -18.75 4.56
CA PRO A 143 8.75 -19.35 4.72
C PRO A 143 7.97 -18.85 5.97
N GLY A 144 8.34 -17.71 6.54
CA GLY A 144 7.74 -17.12 7.74
C GLY A 144 6.87 -15.89 7.50
N PHE A 145 6.85 -15.33 6.29
CA PHE A 145 5.97 -14.19 5.98
C PHE A 145 4.60 -14.65 5.51
N PHE A 146 3.55 -14.32 6.26
CA PHE A 146 2.16 -14.58 5.91
C PHE A 146 1.51 -13.23 5.66
N ASN A 147 1.12 -12.99 4.40
CA ASN A 147 0.47 -11.77 3.91
C ASN A 147 1.44 -10.65 3.48
N THR A 148 1.68 -10.60 2.17
CA THR A 148 2.53 -9.63 1.49
C THR A 148 1.68 -8.75 0.59
N GLU A 149 1.43 -7.51 1.00
CA GLU A 149 0.60 -6.60 0.22
C GLU A 149 1.38 -5.40 -0.33
N ARG A 150 1.08 -5.04 -1.57
CA ARG A 150 1.56 -3.80 -2.19
C ARG A 150 0.41 -2.81 -2.28
N LEU A 151 0.37 -1.88 -1.34
CA LEU A 151 -0.66 -0.85 -1.24
C LEU A 151 -0.10 0.48 -1.73
N THR A 152 0.51 0.46 -2.91
CA THR A 152 1.00 1.64 -3.62
C THR A 152 0.89 1.44 -5.14
N ARG A 153 0.72 2.55 -5.86
CA ARG A 153 0.75 2.60 -7.33
C ARG A 153 2.16 2.67 -7.90
N PHE A 154 3.10 3.12 -7.07
CA PHE A 154 4.49 3.35 -7.46
C PHE A 154 5.30 2.05 -7.43
N SER A 155 6.54 2.14 -7.91
CA SER A 155 7.45 1.00 -7.95
C SER A 155 7.73 0.47 -6.54
N SER A 156 7.87 -0.84 -6.40
CA SER A 156 8.30 -1.42 -5.12
C SER A 156 9.74 -1.03 -4.74
N LYS A 157 10.55 -0.59 -5.71
CA LYS A 157 11.95 -0.19 -5.48
C LYS A 157 12.08 1.08 -4.64
N THR A 158 11.07 1.94 -4.66
CA THR A 158 11.03 3.23 -3.95
C THR A 158 10.06 3.19 -2.78
N ALA A 159 9.48 2.03 -2.48
CA ALA A 159 8.49 1.87 -1.42
C ALA A 159 9.17 1.70 -0.06
N SER A 160 8.59 2.32 0.97
CA SER A 160 8.84 1.94 2.35
C SER A 160 8.11 0.64 2.67
N MET A 161 8.63 -0.11 3.63
CA MET A 161 8.04 -1.36 4.09
C MET A 161 7.61 -1.23 5.55
N LEU A 162 6.32 -1.43 5.83
CA LEU A 162 5.80 -1.57 7.18
C LEU A 162 5.71 -3.05 7.53
N VAL A 163 6.41 -3.47 8.57
CA VAL A 163 6.44 -4.83 9.09
C VAL A 163 5.49 -4.92 10.28
N PHE A 164 4.66 -5.96 10.30
CA PHE A 164 3.72 -6.23 11.37
C PHE A 164 3.70 -7.71 11.75
N GLU A 165 3.24 -8.03 12.95
CA GLU A 165 3.10 -9.38 13.44
C GLU A 165 1.67 -9.63 13.93
N ARG A 166 1.04 -10.71 13.44
CA ARG A 166 -0.32 -11.11 13.81
C ARG A 166 -0.36 -12.61 14.04
N GLY A 167 -0.73 -13.02 15.25
CA GLY A 167 -0.83 -14.43 15.63
C GLY A 167 0.48 -15.22 15.43
N GLY A 168 1.62 -14.62 15.80
CA GLY A 168 2.95 -15.23 15.68
C GLY A 168 3.49 -15.32 14.26
N LYS A 169 2.82 -14.70 13.28
CA LYS A 169 3.27 -14.64 11.88
C LYS A 169 3.60 -13.20 11.52
N ILE A 170 4.72 -13.03 10.83
CA ILE A 170 5.18 -11.72 10.37
C ILE A 170 4.58 -11.45 8.98
N GLY A 171 4.08 -10.25 8.75
CA GLY A 171 3.63 -9.76 7.46
C GLY A 171 4.32 -8.45 7.10
N TYR A 172 4.20 -8.03 5.84
CA TYR A 172 4.69 -6.71 5.45
C TYR A 172 3.84 -6.05 4.36
N ILE A 173 3.80 -4.71 4.40
CA ILE A 173 3.12 -3.86 3.44
C ILE A 173 4.13 -2.93 2.78
N LEU A 174 4.13 -2.90 1.45
CA LEU A 174 4.86 -1.91 0.68
C LEU A 174 3.94 -0.71 0.36
N PHE A 175 4.38 0.49 0.76
CA PHE A 175 3.63 1.73 0.60
C PHE A 175 4.57 2.93 0.39
N HIS A 176 4.02 4.14 0.18
CA HIS A 176 4.81 5.37 -0.03
C HIS A 176 4.35 6.44 0.97
N PRO A 177 4.77 6.36 2.24
CA PRO A 177 4.46 7.39 3.22
C PRO A 177 5.14 8.72 2.83
N ASP A 178 4.49 9.83 3.15
CA ASP A 178 5.18 11.12 3.22
C ASP A 178 5.98 11.25 4.53
N GLU A 179 6.73 12.33 4.68
CA GLU A 179 7.57 12.57 5.85
C GLU A 179 6.75 12.66 7.14
N THR A 180 5.57 13.27 7.09
CA THR A 180 4.69 13.42 8.26
C THR A 180 4.15 12.06 8.72
N LEU A 181 3.65 11.25 7.80
CA LEU A 181 3.17 9.90 8.10
C LEU A 181 4.31 9.02 8.64
N THR A 182 5.50 9.13 8.03
CA THR A 182 6.71 8.43 8.48
C THR A 182 7.04 8.80 9.92
N GLY A 183 7.09 10.10 10.24
CA GLY A 183 7.38 10.59 11.59
C GLY A 183 6.39 10.08 12.63
N HIS A 184 5.08 10.09 12.33
CA HIS A 184 4.08 9.55 13.25
C HIS A 184 4.25 8.05 13.50
N ILE A 185 4.56 7.25 12.47
CA ILE A 185 4.80 5.81 12.64
C ILE A 185 6.08 5.56 13.45
N GLU A 186 7.15 6.32 13.20
CA GLU A 186 8.42 6.20 13.94
C GLU A 186 8.24 6.50 15.43
N VAL A 187 7.45 7.53 15.78
CA VAL A 187 7.11 7.87 17.18
C VAL A 187 6.34 6.72 17.86
N LEU A 188 5.36 6.13 17.17
CA LEU A 188 4.61 4.99 17.71
C LEU A 188 5.50 3.77 17.96
N LEU A 189 6.44 3.50 17.05
CA LEU A 189 7.41 2.41 17.20
C LEU A 189 8.40 2.66 18.34
N ALA A 190 8.83 3.91 18.54
CA ALA A 190 9.69 4.28 19.66
C ALA A 190 8.99 4.07 21.00
N ALA A 191 7.78 4.61 21.16
CA ALA A 191 6.97 4.44 22.37
C ALA A 191 6.72 2.96 22.70
N LYS A 192 6.51 2.12 21.69
CA LYS A 192 6.36 0.67 21.88
C LYS A 192 7.64 0.00 22.40
N ARG A 193 8.82 0.42 21.90
CA ARG A 193 10.10 -0.12 22.38
C ARG A 193 10.38 0.27 23.82
N GLU A 194 10.08 1.51 24.17
CA GLU A 194 10.21 2.02 25.55
C GLU A 194 9.30 1.23 26.49
N ALA A 195 8.01 1.09 26.17
CA ALA A 195 7.07 0.31 26.99
C ALA A 195 7.48 -1.16 27.15
N LYS A 196 8.07 -1.77 26.10
CA LYS A 196 8.59 -3.13 26.17
C LYS A 196 9.82 -3.22 27.09
N ALA A 197 10.74 -2.26 27.00
CA ALA A 197 11.93 -2.23 27.84
C ALA A 197 11.56 -2.03 29.33
N GLU A 198 10.57 -1.19 29.63
CA GLU A 198 10.05 -1.00 30.98
C GLU A 198 9.41 -2.27 31.55
N ALA A 199 8.64 -3.00 30.74
CA ALA A 199 8.04 -4.27 31.16
C ALA A 199 9.11 -5.34 31.46
N GLU A 200 10.15 -5.44 30.62
CA GLU A 200 11.26 -6.37 30.82
C GLU A 200 12.13 -6.00 32.05
N ALA A 201 12.30 -4.70 32.32
CA ALA A 201 13.02 -4.22 33.50
C ALA A 201 12.23 -4.43 34.81
N GLY A 202 10.90 -4.29 34.77
CA GLY A 202 10.02 -4.55 35.92
C GLY A 202 9.98 -6.04 36.30
N ASP A 203 10.00 -6.94 35.32
CA ASP A 203 10.01 -8.38 35.54
C ASP A 203 11.36 -8.87 36.11
N ALA A 204 12.47 -8.27 35.67
CA ALA A 204 13.80 -8.53 36.23
C ALA A 204 13.96 -8.07 37.69
N GLY A 205 13.24 -7.02 38.11
CA GLY A 205 13.23 -6.53 39.49
C GLY A 205 12.41 -7.38 40.47
N ALA A 206 11.37 -8.07 39.98
CA ALA A 206 10.55 -8.97 40.79
C ALA A 206 11.22 -10.32 41.08
N GLY A 207 12.10 -10.79 40.18
CA GLY A 207 12.85 -12.04 40.34
C GLY A 207 14.05 -11.98 41.28
N GLN A 208 14.37 -10.81 41.85
CA GLN A 208 15.54 -10.60 42.71
C GLN A 208 15.19 -10.33 44.19
N ALA A 209 13.90 -10.37 44.54
CA ALA A 209 13.41 -10.18 45.91
C ALA A 209 13.20 -11.49 46.70
N ASP A 210 13.34 -12.66 46.06
CA ASP A 210 13.18 -13.99 46.69
C ASP A 210 14.46 -14.84 46.60
N ALA A 211 15.58 -14.33 47.10
CA ALA A 211 16.82 -15.10 47.34
C ALA A 211 17.45 -14.75 48.69
#